data_AF-A0A238WCI5-F1
#
_entry.id   AF-A0A238WCI5-F1
#
_cell.length_a   1.000
_cell.length_b   1.000
_cell.length_c   1.000
_cell.angle_alpha   90.00
_cell.angle_beta   90.00
_cell.angle_gamma   90.00
#
_symmetry.space_group_name_H-M   'P 1'
#
loop_
_entity.id
_entity.type
_entity.pdbx_description
1 polymer ?
#
loop_
_entity_poly.entity_id
_entity_poly.type
_entity_poly.pdbx_seq_one_letter_code
_entity_poly.pdbx_strand_id
1 'polypeptide(L)'
;MSRAFEELLWYPYQTQLTQEREAYQAYLNQKQLLKHFTRLRTFYGSSWPNEVPYRILLSPLPGPATTFTNSATVASNIVLLDCHPASTDFVSGSTVMFHEMSHSLSMQQRQELQQQMERWYQYSGSPAWRYAYSLMEEGLATAAGEWIYKQQAGQTESGEWYHDDYNDRYAKAIYPQVESYIANGRTIDSVFVRQVVATFDATFPYAATEYVNLFRKALYWTDTDPAAPVLQPFRDAFRSTYTLTSTPILNKDKTLATAKEGVYLPIIIITQEHAATLRYLQKNWPSLSKQRLRPEQDFVLSLTSTTGPLILINVHDRAKLSAAAQYLKKQKVIQPKQPLWVM
;
A
#
# COMPACT_ATOMS: atom_id res chain seq x y z
N MET A 1 -29.50 15.53 -1.67
CA MET A 1 -29.21 14.40 -2.58
C MET A 1 -29.55 14.83 -4.00
N SER A 2 -28.91 14.25 -5.02
CA SER A 2 -29.25 14.56 -6.41
C SER A 2 -30.50 13.79 -6.82
N ARG A 3 -31.34 14.41 -7.66
CA ARG A 3 -32.53 13.78 -8.22
C ARG A 3 -32.23 12.46 -8.94
N ALA A 4 -31.08 12.41 -9.63
CA ALA A 4 -30.59 11.21 -10.29
C ALA A 4 -30.33 10.05 -9.30
N PHE A 5 -29.74 10.31 -8.12
CA PHE A 5 -29.55 9.26 -7.13
C PHE A 5 -30.89 8.73 -6.62
N GLU A 6 -31.82 9.62 -6.29
CA GLU A 6 -33.12 9.24 -5.76
C GLU A 6 -33.93 8.38 -6.74
N GLU A 7 -34.04 8.84 -7.99
CA GLU A 7 -34.86 8.20 -9.02
C GLU A 7 -34.22 6.93 -9.59
N LEU A 8 -32.89 6.86 -9.68
CA LEU A 8 -32.19 5.73 -10.33
C LEU A 8 -31.68 4.67 -9.34
N LEU A 9 -31.38 5.05 -8.10
CA LEU A 9 -30.68 4.18 -7.14
C LEU A 9 -31.45 3.97 -5.83
N TRP A 10 -32.09 5.01 -5.29
CA TRP A 10 -32.77 4.86 -4.00
C TRP A 10 -34.14 4.23 -4.13
N TYR A 11 -35.08 4.90 -4.81
CA TYR A 11 -36.47 4.44 -4.88
C TYR A 11 -36.63 3.08 -5.58
N PRO A 12 -35.92 2.76 -6.68
CA PRO A 12 -36.07 1.47 -7.35
C PRO A 12 -35.63 0.28 -6.49
N TYR A 13 -34.71 0.49 -5.55
CA TYR A 13 -34.12 -0.57 -4.73
C TYR A 13 -34.51 -0.49 -3.25
N GLN A 14 -35.41 0.42 -2.87
CA GLN A 14 -35.73 0.70 -1.47
C GLN A 14 -36.22 -0.53 -0.70
N THR A 15 -37.04 -1.36 -1.34
CA THR A 15 -37.57 -2.58 -0.72
C THR A 15 -36.46 -3.59 -0.48
N GLN A 16 -35.62 -3.84 -1.49
CA GLN A 16 -34.50 -4.76 -1.43
C GLN A 16 -33.48 -4.31 -0.38
N LEU A 17 -33.13 -3.02 -0.35
CA LEU A 17 -32.23 -2.45 0.65
C LEU A 17 -32.78 -2.58 2.09
N THR A 18 -34.09 -2.43 2.26
CA THR A 18 -34.72 -2.63 3.57
C THR A 18 -34.62 -4.08 4.02
N GLN A 19 -34.88 -5.02 3.11
CA GLN A 19 -34.75 -6.46 3.37
C GLN A 19 -33.29 -6.86 3.64
N GLU A 20 -32.35 -6.36 2.85
CA GLU A 20 -30.91 -6.60 3.03
C GLU A 20 -30.46 -6.09 4.39
N ARG A 21 -30.83 -4.86 4.78
CA ARG A 21 -30.52 -4.29 6.10
C ARG A 21 -31.02 -5.19 7.23
N GLU A 22 -32.25 -5.67 7.15
CA GLU A 22 -32.85 -6.53 8.18
C GLU A 22 -32.18 -7.90 8.26
N ALA A 23 -31.91 -8.52 7.10
CA ALA A 23 -31.20 -9.79 7.01
C ALA A 23 -29.77 -9.69 7.54
N TYR A 24 -29.05 -8.62 7.17
CA TYR A 24 -27.68 -8.39 7.62
C TYR A 24 -27.64 -8.09 9.13
N GLN A 25 -28.55 -7.27 9.65
CA GLN A 25 -28.65 -7.02 11.09
C GLN A 25 -28.93 -8.31 11.88
N ALA A 26 -29.82 -9.18 11.37
CA ALA A 26 -30.07 -10.48 11.96
C ALA A 26 -28.81 -11.37 11.93
N TYR A 27 -28.09 -11.38 10.81
CA TYR A 27 -26.83 -12.11 10.66
C TYR A 27 -25.76 -11.66 11.65
N LEU A 28 -25.51 -10.34 11.76
CA LEU A 28 -24.54 -9.77 12.69
C LEU A 28 -24.86 -10.13 14.15
N ASN A 29 -26.15 -10.11 14.52
CA ASN A 29 -26.62 -10.48 15.84
C ASN A 29 -26.45 -11.99 16.10
N GLN A 30 -26.81 -12.84 15.14
CA GLN A 30 -26.68 -14.28 15.24
C GLN A 30 -25.22 -14.70 15.42
N LYS A 31 -24.31 -14.12 14.64
CA LYS A 31 -22.87 -14.39 14.69
C LYS A 31 -22.16 -13.67 15.83
N GLN A 32 -22.83 -12.71 16.49
CA GLN A 32 -22.30 -11.91 17.58
C GLN A 32 -20.99 -11.18 17.22
N LEU A 33 -20.82 -10.77 15.96
CA LEU A 33 -19.53 -10.30 15.45
C LEU A 33 -19.01 -9.06 16.17
N LEU A 34 -19.91 -8.19 16.64
CA LEU A 34 -19.51 -7.01 17.41
C LEU A 34 -18.80 -7.37 18.74
N LYS A 35 -18.94 -8.59 19.26
CA LYS A 35 -18.15 -9.04 20.42
C LYS A 35 -16.67 -9.19 20.09
N HIS A 36 -16.34 -9.44 18.83
CA HIS A 36 -14.96 -9.53 18.36
C HIS A 36 -14.28 -8.17 18.27
N PHE A 37 -15.05 -7.07 18.15
CA PHE A 37 -14.53 -5.71 18.13
C PHE A 37 -13.68 -5.39 19.37
N THR A 38 -14.12 -5.82 20.56
CA THR A 38 -13.34 -5.59 21.80
C THR A 38 -11.98 -6.29 21.76
N ARG A 39 -11.91 -7.48 21.17
CA ARG A 39 -10.64 -8.22 21.02
C ARG A 39 -9.69 -7.50 20.07
N LEU A 40 -10.21 -7.04 18.93
CA LEU A 40 -9.44 -6.23 17.99
C LEU A 40 -8.98 -4.92 18.62
N ARG A 41 -9.86 -4.23 19.36
CA ARG A 41 -9.49 -3.01 20.09
C ARG A 41 -8.33 -3.25 21.06
N THR A 42 -8.36 -4.35 21.81
CA THR A 42 -7.25 -4.75 22.69
C THR A 42 -5.99 -5.06 21.91
N PHE A 43 -6.09 -5.82 20.82
CA PHE A 43 -4.96 -6.16 19.95
C PHE A 43 -4.25 -4.91 19.44
N TYR A 44 -5.01 -3.97 18.87
CA TYR A 44 -4.46 -2.70 18.40
C TYR A 44 -3.98 -1.81 19.55
N GLY A 45 -4.39 -2.01 20.81
CA GLY A 45 -4.05 -1.08 21.90
C GLY A 45 -4.78 0.26 21.76
N SER A 46 -5.97 0.22 21.16
CA SER A 46 -6.76 1.39 20.82
C SER A 46 -7.49 1.96 22.03
N SER A 47 -7.55 3.29 22.13
CA SER A 47 -8.33 4.04 23.12
C SER A 47 -9.78 4.28 22.71
N TRP A 48 -10.29 3.57 21.70
CA TRP A 48 -11.68 3.69 21.26
C TRP A 48 -12.66 3.48 22.42
N PRO A 49 -13.56 4.45 22.71
CA PRO A 49 -14.46 4.40 23.86
C PRO A 49 -15.50 3.28 23.73
N ASN A 50 -15.90 2.66 24.85
CA ASN A 50 -16.94 1.62 24.85
C ASN A 50 -18.31 2.18 24.49
N GLU A 51 -18.52 3.46 24.77
CA GLU A 51 -19.81 4.16 24.71
C GLU A 51 -20.15 4.61 23.28
N VAL A 52 -19.20 4.53 22.35
CA VAL A 52 -19.37 4.94 20.96
C VAL A 52 -19.38 3.69 20.07
N PRO A 53 -20.56 3.08 19.84
CA PRO A 53 -20.66 1.95 18.93
C PRO A 53 -20.47 2.41 17.48
N TYR A 54 -19.98 1.48 16.66
CA TYR A 54 -20.01 1.66 15.22
C TYR A 54 -21.44 1.59 14.69
N ARG A 55 -21.73 2.43 13.70
CA ARG A 55 -22.97 2.43 12.93
C ARG A 55 -22.63 2.01 11.51
N ILE A 56 -23.23 0.92 11.07
CA ILE A 56 -23.03 0.39 9.73
C ILE A 56 -24.14 0.97 8.86
N LEU A 57 -23.76 1.69 7.80
CA LEU A 57 -24.67 2.22 6.80
C LEU A 57 -24.45 1.43 5.52
N LEU A 58 -25.54 0.87 5.00
CA LEU A 58 -25.53 0.18 3.71
C LEU A 58 -25.71 1.22 2.59
N SER A 59 -24.79 1.21 1.64
CA SER A 59 -24.75 2.08 0.47
C SER A 59 -25.05 1.23 -0.77
N PRO A 60 -26.15 1.48 -1.50
CA PRO A 60 -26.47 0.69 -2.69
C PRO A 60 -25.42 0.89 -3.79
N LEU A 61 -24.79 -0.21 -4.21
CA LEU A 61 -23.95 -0.23 -5.40
C LEU A 61 -24.72 -0.85 -6.58
N PRO A 62 -25.13 -0.06 -7.60
CA PRO A 62 -25.83 -0.57 -8.77
C PRO A 62 -24.87 -1.40 -9.64
N GLY A 63 -25.32 -2.56 -10.10
CA GLY A 63 -24.55 -3.43 -10.98
C GLY A 63 -25.20 -4.79 -11.11
N PRO A 64 -24.68 -5.72 -11.93
CA PRO A 64 -25.14 -7.09 -11.91
C PRO A 64 -24.91 -7.69 -10.51
N ALA A 65 -25.85 -8.53 -10.05
CA ALA A 65 -25.80 -9.18 -8.73
C ALA A 65 -24.57 -10.09 -8.52
N THR A 66 -23.70 -10.24 -9.52
CA THR A 66 -22.46 -11.02 -9.48
C THR A 66 -21.20 -10.20 -9.22
N THR A 67 -21.26 -8.87 -9.32
CA THR A 67 -20.15 -7.96 -8.97
C THR A 67 -20.25 -7.58 -7.50
N PHE A 68 -19.77 -8.47 -6.63
CA PHE A 68 -19.65 -8.22 -5.20
C PHE A 68 -18.35 -7.46 -4.92
N THR A 69 -18.29 -6.17 -5.26
CA THR A 69 -17.23 -5.31 -4.71
C THR A 69 -17.69 -4.79 -3.37
N ASN A 70 -17.33 -5.50 -2.30
CA ASN A 70 -17.45 -4.94 -0.95
C ASN A 70 -16.32 -3.93 -0.80
N SER A 71 -16.62 -2.65 -0.98
CA SER A 71 -15.81 -1.56 -0.45
C SER A 71 -16.47 -1.06 0.82
N ALA A 72 -15.65 -0.65 1.78
CA ALA A 72 -16.16 0.12 2.89
C ALA A 72 -15.31 1.37 3.06
N THR A 73 -15.90 2.38 3.68
CA THR A 73 -15.19 3.58 4.11
C THR A 73 -15.60 3.88 5.53
N VAL A 74 -14.63 4.22 6.38
CA VAL A 74 -14.91 4.60 7.76
C VAL A 74 -14.73 6.10 7.95
N ALA A 75 -15.74 6.72 8.55
CA ALA A 75 -15.71 8.11 8.96
C ALA A 75 -16.15 8.19 10.43
N SER A 76 -15.19 8.36 11.33
CA SER A 76 -15.44 8.27 12.78
C SER A 76 -16.08 6.92 13.13
N ASN A 77 -17.18 6.89 13.87
CA ASN A 77 -17.89 5.67 14.24
C ASN A 77 -18.90 5.19 13.18
N ILE A 78 -18.80 5.68 11.94
CA ILE A 78 -19.68 5.27 10.85
C ILE A 78 -18.87 4.45 9.86
N VAL A 79 -19.34 3.23 9.56
CA VAL A 79 -18.84 2.45 8.42
C VAL A 79 -19.87 2.51 7.32
N LEU A 80 -19.50 3.08 6.18
CA LEU A 80 -20.27 3.00 4.95
C LEU A 80 -19.83 1.74 4.22
N LEU A 81 -20.72 0.75 4.09
CA LEU A 81 -20.47 -0.49 3.36
C LEU A 81 -21.24 -0.44 2.04
N ASP A 82 -20.52 -0.46 0.93
CA ASP A 82 -21.13 -0.58 -0.39
C ASP A 82 -21.59 -2.02 -0.60
N CYS A 83 -22.88 -2.21 -0.84
CA CYS A 83 -23.49 -3.51 -1.02
C CYS A 83 -24.48 -3.50 -2.18
N HIS A 84 -24.54 -4.61 -2.90
CA HIS A 84 -25.57 -4.81 -3.90
C HIS A 84 -26.89 -5.18 -3.19
N PRO A 85 -28.05 -4.57 -3.48
CA PRO A 85 -29.32 -4.79 -2.77
C PRO A 85 -29.83 -6.24 -2.69
N ALA A 86 -29.28 -7.13 -3.51
CA ALA A 86 -29.59 -8.56 -3.54
C ALA A 86 -28.46 -9.45 -2.99
N SER A 87 -27.42 -8.86 -2.39
CA SER A 87 -26.29 -9.60 -1.86
C SER A 87 -26.68 -10.40 -0.63
N THR A 88 -26.16 -11.62 -0.56
CA THR A 88 -26.27 -12.48 0.62
C THR A 88 -24.90 -12.86 1.16
N ASP A 89 -23.83 -12.28 0.60
CA ASP A 89 -22.46 -12.52 1.03
C ASP A 89 -22.08 -11.63 2.23
N PHE A 90 -22.75 -11.88 3.35
CA PHE A 90 -22.51 -11.17 4.60
C PHE A 90 -21.15 -11.51 5.22
N VAL A 91 -20.56 -12.66 4.86
CA VAL A 91 -19.24 -13.07 5.35
C VAL A 91 -18.18 -12.12 4.81
N SER A 92 -18.13 -11.94 3.49
CA SER A 92 -17.17 -11.05 2.85
C SER A 92 -17.44 -9.58 3.21
N GLY A 93 -18.71 -9.16 3.24
CA GLY A 93 -19.06 -7.80 3.63
C GLY A 93 -18.62 -7.46 5.06
N SER A 94 -18.78 -8.40 6.00
CA SER A 94 -18.35 -8.20 7.40
C SER A 94 -16.83 -8.19 7.49
N THR A 95 -16.15 -9.01 6.70
CA THR A 95 -14.68 -9.06 6.61
C THR A 95 -14.11 -7.71 6.20
N VAL A 96 -14.65 -7.11 5.13
CA VAL A 96 -14.24 -5.77 4.67
C VAL A 96 -14.58 -4.69 5.70
N MET A 97 -15.77 -4.75 6.30
CA MET A 97 -16.15 -3.81 7.36
C MET A 97 -15.15 -3.83 8.52
N PHE A 98 -14.73 -5.00 8.99
CA PHE A 98 -13.78 -5.13 10.09
C PHE A 98 -12.34 -4.78 9.68
N HIS A 99 -11.96 -4.96 8.41
CA HIS A 99 -10.72 -4.40 7.86
C HIS A 99 -10.70 -2.88 8.05
N GLU A 100 -11.72 -2.17 7.59
CA GLU A 100 -11.76 -0.70 7.70
C GLU A 100 -11.88 -0.19 9.14
N MET A 101 -12.64 -0.90 9.98
CA MET A 101 -12.67 -0.59 11.42
C MET A 101 -11.30 -0.76 12.07
N SER A 102 -10.47 -1.68 11.58
CA SER A 102 -9.13 -1.92 12.11
C SER A 102 -8.19 -0.74 11.84
N HIS A 103 -8.31 -0.07 10.68
CA HIS A 103 -7.62 1.20 10.43
C HIS A 103 -8.00 2.26 11.47
N SER A 104 -9.28 2.38 11.78
CA SER A 104 -9.75 3.32 12.81
C SER A 104 -9.25 2.98 14.22
N LEU A 105 -9.18 1.68 14.55
CA LEU A 105 -8.59 1.22 15.80
C LEU A 105 -7.09 1.57 15.88
N SER A 106 -6.34 1.35 14.79
CA SER A 106 -4.92 1.69 14.68
C SER A 106 -4.67 3.20 14.82
N MET A 107 -5.46 4.02 14.12
CA MET A 107 -5.40 5.48 14.24
C MET A 107 -5.69 5.98 15.66
N GLN A 108 -6.53 5.27 16.40
CA GLN A 108 -6.88 5.56 17.80
C GLN A 108 -6.01 4.81 18.80
N GLN A 109 -4.83 4.34 18.40
CA GLN A 109 -3.83 3.85 19.35
C GLN A 109 -3.41 4.93 20.34
N ARG A 110 -3.01 4.50 21.54
CA ARG A 110 -2.33 5.40 22.49
C ARG A 110 -1.07 5.94 21.83
N GLN A 111 -0.81 7.24 21.98
CA GLN A 111 0.34 7.91 21.38
C GLN A 111 1.68 7.21 21.69
N GLU A 112 1.85 6.74 22.93
CA GLU A 112 3.05 6.01 23.34
C GLU A 112 3.26 4.72 22.52
N LEU A 113 2.18 3.98 22.23
CA LEU A 113 2.24 2.76 21.43
C LEU A 113 2.62 3.06 19.98
N GLN A 114 2.03 4.09 19.36
CA GLN A 114 2.39 4.50 18.00
C GLN A 114 3.88 4.84 17.90
N GLN A 115 4.39 5.63 18.85
CA GLN A 115 5.82 5.97 18.92
C GLN A 115 6.71 4.75 19.21
N GLN A 116 6.23 3.79 19.99
CA GLN A 116 6.96 2.56 20.25
C GLN A 116 7.00 1.65 19.02
N MET A 117 5.89 1.52 18.29
CA MET A 117 5.83 0.74 17.05
C MET A 117 6.83 1.27 16.03
N GLU A 118 6.84 2.57 15.75
CA GLU A 118 7.82 3.17 14.84
C GLU A 118 9.26 2.85 15.27
N ARG A 119 9.58 3.00 16.56
CA ARG A 119 10.90 2.66 17.11
C ARG A 119 11.22 1.18 16.96
N TRP A 120 10.28 0.28 17.24
CA TRP A 120 10.51 -1.16 17.13
C TRP A 120 10.78 -1.60 15.68
N TYR A 121 10.11 -1.00 14.69
CA TYR A 121 10.44 -1.22 13.28
C TYR A 121 11.83 -0.66 12.94
N GLN A 122 12.10 0.61 13.29
CA GLN A 122 13.37 1.28 13.00
C GLN A 122 14.59 0.54 13.58
N TYR A 123 14.46 0.01 14.80
CA TYR A 123 15.53 -0.68 15.53
C TYR A 123 15.43 -2.21 15.43
N SER A 124 14.66 -2.74 14.48
CA SER A 124 14.51 -4.19 14.26
C SER A 124 15.80 -4.86 13.73
N GLY A 125 16.71 -4.08 13.15
CA GLY A 125 17.90 -4.60 12.46
C GLY A 125 17.64 -5.05 11.02
N SER A 126 16.39 -5.08 10.56
CA SER A 126 16.06 -5.40 9.17
C SER A 126 16.50 -4.28 8.23
N PRO A 127 17.19 -4.58 7.11
CA PRO A 127 17.46 -3.59 6.08
C PRO A 127 16.20 -3.15 5.32
N ALA A 128 15.11 -3.91 5.43
CA ALA A 128 13.84 -3.67 4.74
C ALA A 128 12.74 -3.11 5.68
N TRP A 129 13.10 -2.70 6.91
CA TRP A 129 12.13 -2.25 7.92
C TRP A 129 11.17 -1.17 7.43
N ARG A 130 11.64 -0.24 6.58
CA ARG A 130 10.81 0.83 6.01
C ARG A 130 9.66 0.29 5.16
N TYR A 131 9.91 -0.80 4.43
CA TYR A 131 8.89 -1.46 3.60
C TYR A 131 7.90 -2.23 4.47
N ALA A 132 8.42 -3.00 5.44
CA ALA A 132 7.59 -3.72 6.41
C ALA A 132 6.66 -2.77 7.18
N TYR A 133 7.18 -1.61 7.60
CA TYR A 133 6.42 -0.56 8.27
C TYR A 133 5.40 0.10 7.33
N SER A 134 5.78 0.38 6.07
CA SER A 134 4.87 1.03 5.12
C SER A 134 3.66 0.19 4.72
N LEU A 135 3.75 -1.14 4.84
CA LEU A 135 2.68 -2.10 4.54
C LEU A 135 1.97 -2.59 5.82
N MET A 136 2.42 -2.15 6.99
CA MET A 136 1.95 -2.65 8.28
C MET A 136 0.45 -2.41 8.48
N GLU A 137 -0.03 -1.18 8.24
CA GLU A 137 -1.44 -0.83 8.46
C GLU A 137 -2.38 -1.72 7.65
N GLU A 138 -2.16 -1.80 6.33
CA GLU A 138 -2.94 -2.66 5.43
C GLU A 138 -2.77 -4.14 5.77
N GLY A 139 -1.54 -4.60 6.03
CA GLY A 139 -1.28 -6.00 6.37
C GLY A 139 -2.01 -6.45 7.64
N LEU A 140 -1.99 -5.61 8.68
CA LEU A 140 -2.70 -5.86 9.94
C LEU A 140 -4.22 -5.81 9.75
N ALA A 141 -4.73 -4.80 9.05
CA ALA A 141 -6.17 -4.66 8.80
C ALA A 141 -6.72 -5.83 7.97
N THR A 142 -5.98 -6.29 6.95
CA THR A 142 -6.34 -7.48 6.16
C THR A 142 -6.31 -8.73 7.02
N ALA A 143 -5.27 -8.95 7.82
CA ALA A 143 -5.22 -10.10 8.72
C ALA A 143 -6.33 -10.08 9.80
N ALA A 144 -6.70 -8.90 10.30
CA ALA A 144 -7.79 -8.72 11.25
C ALA A 144 -9.17 -8.98 10.62
N GLY A 145 -9.41 -8.47 9.40
CA GLY A 145 -10.58 -8.79 8.60
C GLY A 145 -10.68 -10.29 8.37
N GLU A 146 -9.59 -10.92 7.96
CA GLU A 146 -9.53 -12.36 7.72
C GLU A 146 -9.76 -13.18 9.00
N TRP A 147 -9.32 -12.68 10.14
CA TRP A 147 -9.63 -13.33 11.42
C TRP A 147 -11.14 -13.33 11.68
N ILE A 148 -11.85 -12.27 11.30
CA ILE A 148 -13.31 -12.19 11.33
C ILE A 148 -13.96 -13.10 10.30
N TYR A 149 -13.41 -13.20 9.08
CA TYR A 149 -13.84 -14.20 8.09
C TYR A 149 -13.85 -15.61 8.71
N LYS A 150 -12.72 -16.01 9.31
CA LYS A 150 -12.58 -17.31 9.98
C LYS A 150 -13.59 -17.52 11.11
N GLN A 151 -13.91 -16.48 11.91
CA GLN A 151 -14.94 -16.61 12.96
C GLN A 151 -16.34 -16.92 12.37
N GLN A 152 -16.60 -16.51 11.14
CA GLN A 152 -17.88 -16.68 10.46
C GLN A 152 -17.98 -18.00 9.70
N ALA A 153 -16.91 -18.34 8.95
CA ALA A 153 -16.84 -19.44 8.01
C ALA A 153 -16.16 -20.71 8.58
N GLY A 154 -15.51 -20.62 9.73
CA GLY A 154 -14.80 -21.72 10.39
C GLY A 154 -13.37 -21.97 9.88
N GLN A 155 -13.01 -21.38 8.74
CA GLN A 155 -11.68 -21.42 8.13
C GLN A 155 -11.39 -20.09 7.45
N THR A 156 -10.11 -19.84 7.16
CA THR A 156 -9.72 -18.69 6.34
C THR A 156 -10.17 -18.85 4.90
N GLU A 157 -10.37 -17.75 4.19
CA GLU A 157 -10.58 -17.71 2.76
C GLU A 157 -9.39 -18.35 2.03
N SER A 158 -9.67 -19.18 1.02
CA SER A 158 -8.65 -19.92 0.25
C SER A 158 -8.03 -19.11 -0.88
N GLY A 159 -8.68 -18.01 -1.29
CA GLY A 159 -8.28 -17.15 -2.39
C GLY A 159 -7.36 -16.01 -1.98
N GLU A 160 -7.44 -14.91 -2.72
CA GLU A 160 -6.81 -13.63 -2.39
C GLU A 160 -7.60 -12.95 -1.27
N TRP A 161 -6.92 -12.52 -0.20
CA TRP A 161 -7.49 -11.70 0.86
C TRP A 161 -7.43 -10.20 0.51
N TYR A 162 -6.53 -9.82 -0.42
CA TYR A 162 -6.37 -8.44 -0.86
C TYR A 162 -5.89 -8.38 -2.32
N HIS A 163 -6.34 -7.38 -3.09
CA HIS A 163 -6.02 -7.28 -4.52
C HIS A 163 -4.53 -6.96 -4.81
N ASP A 164 -3.88 -6.25 -3.89
CA ASP A 164 -2.44 -5.98 -3.98
C ASP A 164 -1.63 -7.19 -3.47
N ASP A 165 -0.86 -7.83 -4.35
CA ASP A 165 -0.05 -9.04 -4.06
C ASP A 165 0.85 -8.91 -2.83
N TYR A 166 1.45 -7.72 -2.60
CA TYR A 166 2.32 -7.53 -1.45
C TYR A 166 1.52 -7.51 -0.15
N ASN A 167 0.42 -6.76 -0.12
CA ASN A 167 -0.45 -6.73 1.05
C ASN A 167 -1.07 -8.10 1.32
N ASP A 168 -1.53 -8.81 0.28
CA ASP A 168 -2.09 -10.17 0.40
C ASP A 168 -1.09 -11.14 1.02
N ARG A 169 0.11 -11.25 0.42
CA ARG A 169 1.15 -12.16 0.89
C ARG A 169 1.66 -11.78 2.27
N TYR A 170 1.76 -10.48 2.56
CA TYR A 170 2.20 -10.02 3.88
C TYR A 170 1.16 -10.34 4.95
N ALA A 171 -0.11 -10.03 4.71
CA ALA A 171 -1.21 -10.32 5.63
C ALA A 171 -1.31 -11.82 5.92
N LYS A 172 -1.25 -12.66 4.88
CA LYS A 172 -1.21 -14.13 5.03
C LYS A 172 -0.02 -14.60 5.86
N ALA A 173 1.16 -14.04 5.63
CA ALA A 173 2.37 -14.43 6.34
C ALA A 173 2.32 -14.08 7.84
N ILE A 174 1.72 -12.94 8.20
CA ILE A 174 1.62 -12.49 9.60
C ILE A 174 0.37 -12.98 10.33
N TYR A 175 -0.58 -13.57 9.60
CA TYR A 175 -1.88 -14.01 10.14
C TYR A 175 -1.76 -14.92 11.36
N PRO A 176 -0.89 -15.95 11.40
CA PRO A 176 -0.78 -16.80 12.58
C PRO A 176 -0.40 -16.02 13.86
N GLN A 177 0.47 -15.02 13.73
CA GLN A 177 0.88 -14.14 14.83
C GLN A 177 -0.26 -13.21 15.25
N VAL A 178 -0.97 -12.61 14.28
CA VAL A 178 -2.14 -11.75 14.52
C VAL A 178 -3.23 -12.53 15.25
N GLU A 179 -3.61 -13.69 14.72
CA GLU A 179 -4.62 -14.57 15.33
C GLU A 179 -4.22 -14.96 16.75
N SER A 180 -2.97 -15.35 16.97
CA SER A 180 -2.47 -15.72 18.29
C SER A 180 -2.58 -14.56 19.29
N TYR A 181 -2.19 -13.34 18.89
CA TYR A 181 -2.28 -12.17 19.78
C TYR A 181 -3.74 -11.81 20.09
N ILE A 182 -4.63 -11.82 19.10
CA ILE A 182 -6.07 -11.57 19.29
C ILE A 182 -6.68 -12.62 20.22
N ALA A 183 -6.39 -13.91 19.99
CA ALA A 183 -6.93 -15.02 20.79
C ALA A 183 -6.48 -14.96 22.25
N ASN A 184 -5.23 -14.53 22.49
CA ASN A 184 -4.66 -14.39 23.83
C ASN A 184 -4.93 -13.03 24.48
N GLY A 185 -5.73 -12.15 23.84
CA GLY A 185 -6.05 -10.81 24.38
C GLY A 185 -4.82 -9.91 24.56
N ARG A 186 -3.78 -10.11 23.73
CA ARG A 186 -2.53 -9.35 23.81
C ARG A 186 -2.57 -8.13 22.91
N THR A 187 -2.12 -7.00 23.43
CA THR A 187 -1.82 -5.80 22.64
C THR A 187 -0.51 -5.98 21.88
N ILE A 188 -0.39 -5.35 20.72
CA ILE A 188 0.86 -5.23 19.96
C ILE A 188 1.99 -4.75 20.89
N ASP A 189 3.10 -5.47 20.87
CA ASP A 189 4.28 -5.20 21.67
C ASP A 189 5.57 -5.38 20.84
N SER A 190 6.72 -5.14 21.47
CA SER A 190 8.01 -5.27 20.78
C SER A 190 8.29 -6.70 20.28
N VAL A 191 7.73 -7.73 20.94
CA VAL A 191 7.91 -9.13 20.53
C VAL A 191 7.14 -9.36 19.24
N PHE A 192 5.90 -8.88 19.17
CA PHE A 192 5.06 -8.94 17.98
C PHE A 192 5.76 -8.29 16.79
N VAL A 193 6.22 -7.04 16.96
CA VAL A 193 6.85 -6.30 15.87
C VAL A 193 8.11 -6.98 15.37
N ARG A 194 8.97 -7.49 16.27
CA ARG A 194 10.17 -8.24 15.85
C ARG A 194 9.80 -9.49 15.03
N GLN A 195 8.76 -10.21 15.43
CA GLN A 195 8.29 -11.39 14.69
C GLN A 195 7.73 -11.01 13.33
N VAL A 196 6.89 -9.98 13.27
CA VAL A 196 6.30 -9.48 12.01
C VAL A 196 7.38 -8.98 11.04
N VAL A 197 8.39 -8.26 11.52
CA VAL A 197 9.52 -7.83 10.68
C VAL A 197 10.32 -9.03 10.17
N ALA A 198 10.61 -10.02 11.02
CA ALA A 198 11.30 -11.23 10.58
C ALA A 198 10.48 -12.02 9.54
N THR A 199 9.17 -12.12 9.73
CA THR A 199 8.24 -12.69 8.74
C THR A 199 8.27 -11.91 7.43
N PHE A 200 8.29 -10.57 7.49
CA PHE A 200 8.41 -9.74 6.30
C PHE A 200 9.71 -10.02 5.54
N ASP A 201 10.86 -10.04 6.22
CA ASP A 201 12.15 -10.30 5.61
C ASP A 201 12.22 -11.68 4.94
N ALA A 202 11.61 -12.70 5.57
CA ALA A 202 11.51 -14.04 5.00
C ALA A 202 10.57 -14.09 3.78
N THR A 203 9.48 -13.33 3.80
CA THR A 203 8.45 -13.31 2.73
C THR A 203 8.91 -12.50 1.51
N PHE A 204 9.66 -11.42 1.75
CA PHE A 204 10.13 -10.48 0.73
C PHE A 204 11.65 -10.24 0.83
N PRO A 205 12.49 -11.27 0.59
CA PRO A 205 13.94 -11.15 0.73
C PRO A 205 14.57 -10.10 -0.20
N TYR A 206 13.86 -9.70 -1.25
CA TYR A 206 14.28 -8.69 -2.23
C TYR A 206 13.53 -7.36 -2.09
N ALA A 207 12.77 -7.11 -1.02
CA ALA A 207 11.93 -5.90 -0.88
C ALA A 207 12.69 -4.59 -1.13
N ALA A 208 13.96 -4.51 -0.68
CA ALA A 208 14.81 -3.32 -0.86
C ALA A 208 15.37 -3.14 -2.30
N THR A 209 15.09 -4.09 -3.19
CA THR A 209 15.65 -4.14 -4.55
C THR A 209 14.62 -4.49 -5.62
N GLU A 210 13.45 -5.01 -5.27
CA GLU A 210 12.45 -5.43 -6.23
C GLU A 210 11.68 -4.23 -6.78
N TYR A 211 11.70 -4.05 -8.09
CA TYR A 211 11.14 -2.87 -8.74
C TYR A 211 9.67 -2.66 -8.40
N VAL A 212 8.86 -3.73 -8.39
CA VAL A 212 7.42 -3.60 -8.09
C VAL A 212 7.17 -3.01 -6.70
N ASN A 213 8.05 -3.30 -5.72
CA ASN A 213 7.98 -2.71 -4.39
C ASN A 213 8.58 -1.31 -4.34
N LEU A 214 9.74 -1.11 -4.97
CA LEU A 214 10.43 0.18 -4.99
C LEU A 214 9.58 1.28 -5.66
N PHE A 215 8.84 0.94 -6.72
CA PHE A 215 7.99 1.89 -7.43
C PHE A 215 6.72 2.30 -6.68
N ARG A 216 6.40 1.69 -5.52
CA ARG A 216 5.24 2.09 -4.70
C ARG A 216 5.34 3.55 -4.24
N LYS A 217 6.54 4.02 -3.91
CA LYS A 217 6.84 5.40 -3.54
C LYS A 217 7.92 5.95 -4.45
N ALA A 218 7.54 6.66 -5.51
CA ALA A 218 8.47 7.15 -6.52
C ALA A 218 8.63 8.68 -6.50
N LEU A 219 9.87 9.15 -6.64
CA LEU A 219 10.19 10.54 -6.97
C LEU A 219 10.63 10.56 -8.43
N TYR A 220 9.76 11.07 -9.30
CA TYR A 220 10.10 11.33 -10.68
C TYR A 220 10.78 12.70 -10.81
N TRP A 221 11.99 12.71 -11.34
CA TRP A 221 12.79 13.93 -11.50
C TRP A 221 13.24 14.05 -12.95
N THR A 222 12.73 15.05 -13.66
CA THR A 222 12.91 15.17 -15.11
C THR A 222 13.28 16.59 -15.52
N ASP A 223 13.96 16.70 -16.65
CA ASP A 223 14.25 17.94 -17.35
C ASP A 223 13.14 18.37 -18.31
N THR A 224 12.07 17.57 -18.43
CA THR A 224 10.96 17.82 -19.35
C THR A 224 9.79 18.49 -18.65
N ASP A 225 9.23 19.52 -19.29
CA ASP A 225 7.97 20.15 -18.90
C ASP A 225 7.06 20.33 -20.15
N PRO A 226 5.80 19.86 -20.15
CA PRO A 226 5.12 19.09 -19.10
C PRO A 226 5.74 17.70 -18.89
N ALA A 227 5.87 17.28 -17.63
CA ALA A 227 6.51 16.00 -17.29
C ALA A 227 5.66 14.77 -17.69
N ALA A 228 4.33 14.88 -17.74
CA ALA A 228 3.42 13.73 -17.89
C ALA A 228 3.80 12.74 -19.02
N PRO A 229 4.16 13.19 -20.25
CA PRO A 229 4.51 12.27 -21.34
C PRO A 229 5.73 11.40 -21.07
N VAL A 230 6.70 11.87 -20.28
CA VAL A 230 7.92 11.08 -19.97
C VAL A 230 7.73 10.19 -18.74
N LEU A 231 6.70 10.45 -17.92
CA LEU A 231 6.38 9.66 -16.72
C LEU A 231 5.41 8.52 -17.03
N GLN A 232 4.50 8.73 -17.98
CA GLN A 232 3.42 7.80 -18.29
C GLN A 232 3.91 6.35 -18.51
N PRO A 233 5.00 6.09 -19.26
CA PRO A 233 5.46 4.71 -19.47
C PRO A 233 5.81 3.96 -18.18
N PHE A 234 6.31 4.66 -17.16
CA PHE A 234 6.63 4.06 -15.86
C PHE A 234 5.39 3.86 -15.00
N ARG A 235 4.42 4.78 -15.08
CA ARG A 235 3.12 4.64 -14.41
C ARG A 235 2.28 3.50 -15.00
N ASP A 236 2.40 3.25 -16.29
CA ASP A 236 1.74 2.11 -16.96
C ASP A 236 2.42 0.78 -16.59
N ALA A 237 3.75 0.79 -16.45
CA ALA A 237 4.51 -0.41 -16.14
C ALA A 237 4.41 -0.81 -14.66
N PHE A 238 4.37 0.16 -13.74
CA PHE A 238 4.44 -0.04 -12.30
C PHE A 238 3.32 0.69 -11.56
N ARG A 239 2.70 0.01 -10.60
CA ARG A 239 1.73 0.64 -9.69
C ARG A 239 2.48 1.47 -8.65
N SER A 240 2.09 2.74 -8.50
CA SER A 240 2.62 3.63 -7.46
C SER A 240 1.49 4.09 -6.56
N THR A 241 1.67 3.92 -5.25
CA THR A 241 0.76 4.44 -4.22
C THR A 241 0.97 5.94 -4.01
N TYR A 242 2.22 6.40 -4.12
CA TYR A 242 2.55 7.81 -3.96
C TYR A 242 3.64 8.21 -4.95
N THR A 243 3.44 9.35 -5.60
CA THR A 243 4.44 9.91 -6.53
C THR A 243 4.69 11.38 -6.25
N LEU A 244 5.96 11.76 -6.24
CA LEU A 244 6.39 13.15 -6.36
C LEU A 244 6.93 13.38 -7.77
N THR A 245 6.74 14.58 -8.29
CA THR A 245 7.31 15.00 -9.57
C THR A 245 8.06 16.31 -9.39
N SER A 246 9.27 16.39 -9.94
CA SER A 246 10.09 17.60 -9.92
C SER A 246 10.68 17.89 -11.30
N THR A 247 10.69 19.17 -11.66
CA THR A 247 11.28 19.73 -12.89
C THR A 247 11.78 21.17 -12.63
N PRO A 248 12.87 21.63 -13.28
CA PRO A 248 13.86 20.85 -14.03
C PRO A 248 14.83 20.09 -13.10
N ILE A 249 15.82 19.37 -13.63
CA ILE A 249 16.84 18.67 -12.84
C ILE A 249 17.87 19.61 -12.23
N LEU A 250 18.37 20.56 -13.01
CA LEU A 250 19.47 21.41 -12.58
C LEU A 250 19.07 22.35 -11.42
N ASN A 251 20.00 22.55 -10.48
CA ASN A 251 19.91 23.52 -9.39
C ASN A 251 18.70 23.33 -8.43
N LYS A 252 18.25 22.09 -8.21
CA LYS A 252 17.16 21.78 -7.26
C LYS A 252 17.68 21.08 -6.00
N ASP A 253 18.32 21.85 -5.12
CA ASP A 253 18.90 21.31 -3.87
C ASP A 253 17.86 20.62 -2.98
N LYS A 254 16.62 21.13 -2.94
CA LYS A 254 15.51 20.50 -2.20
C LYS A 254 15.18 19.12 -2.76
N THR A 255 15.05 18.97 -4.09
CA THR A 255 14.75 17.67 -4.70
C THR A 255 15.90 16.70 -4.52
N LEU A 256 17.15 17.18 -4.61
CA LEU A 256 18.33 16.38 -4.32
C LEU A 256 18.35 15.86 -2.88
N ALA A 257 17.96 16.69 -1.91
CA ALA A 257 17.83 16.28 -0.52
C ALA A 257 16.76 15.19 -0.37
N THR A 258 15.55 15.43 -0.89
CA THR A 258 14.45 14.45 -0.87
C THR A 258 14.83 13.12 -1.52
N ALA A 259 15.54 13.15 -2.64
CA ALA A 259 16.02 11.96 -3.33
C ALA A 259 17.01 11.12 -2.51
N LYS A 260 17.73 11.74 -1.56
CA LYS A 260 18.74 11.09 -0.72
C LYS A 260 18.22 10.66 0.66
N GLU A 261 17.03 11.09 1.05
CA GLU A 261 16.39 10.71 2.33
C GLU A 261 16.05 9.20 2.41
N GLY A 262 16.00 8.52 1.26
CA GLY A 262 15.68 7.10 1.16
C GLY A 262 14.21 6.77 1.44
N VAL A 263 13.32 7.75 1.30
CA VAL A 263 11.85 7.58 1.43
C VAL A 263 11.20 7.23 0.10
N TYR A 264 11.72 7.80 -0.99
CA TYR A 264 11.25 7.58 -2.36
C TYR A 264 12.32 6.87 -3.18
N LEU A 265 11.91 6.05 -4.14
CA LEU A 265 12.76 5.65 -5.25
C LEU A 265 12.96 6.85 -6.18
N PRO A 266 14.18 7.40 -6.31
CA PRO A 266 14.44 8.44 -7.28
C PRO A 266 14.52 7.81 -8.68
N ILE A 267 13.70 8.32 -9.59
CA ILE A 267 13.66 7.97 -11.00
C ILE A 267 13.99 9.24 -11.77
N ILE A 268 15.25 9.35 -12.19
CA ILE A 268 15.77 10.51 -12.88
C ILE A 268 15.71 10.26 -14.38
N ILE A 269 14.94 11.07 -15.11
CA ILE A 269 14.71 10.90 -16.54
C ILE A 269 15.27 12.12 -17.27
N ILE A 270 16.29 11.89 -18.08
CA ILE A 270 16.99 12.92 -18.84
C ILE A 270 16.62 12.75 -20.31
N THR A 271 15.95 13.76 -20.87
CA THR A 271 15.62 13.80 -22.31
C THR A 271 16.16 15.04 -23.01
N GLN A 272 16.77 15.96 -22.26
CA GLN A 272 17.39 17.19 -22.74
C GLN A 272 18.59 17.55 -21.85
N GLU A 273 19.43 18.49 -22.29
CA GLU A 273 20.56 18.99 -21.49
C GLU A 273 21.52 17.89 -20.93
N HIS A 274 21.61 16.73 -21.62
CA HIS A 274 22.24 15.50 -21.13
C HIS A 274 23.59 15.72 -20.43
N ALA A 275 24.49 16.44 -21.10
CA ALA A 275 25.84 16.66 -20.58
C ALA A 275 25.85 17.51 -19.29
N ALA A 276 25.01 18.54 -19.21
CA ALA A 276 24.93 19.38 -18.01
C ALA A 276 24.30 18.61 -16.84
N THR A 277 23.21 17.89 -17.11
CA THR A 277 22.47 17.11 -16.12
C THR A 277 23.33 15.97 -15.55
N LEU A 278 24.00 15.18 -16.40
CA LEU A 278 24.87 14.10 -15.93
C LEU A 278 26.04 14.61 -15.10
N ARG A 279 26.68 15.73 -15.48
CA ARG A 279 27.73 16.37 -14.67
C ARG A 279 27.20 16.83 -13.31
N TYR A 280 26.01 17.45 -13.28
CA TYR A 280 25.37 17.86 -12.02
C TYR A 280 25.12 16.65 -11.11
N LEU A 281 24.56 15.56 -11.65
CA LEU A 281 24.28 14.36 -10.88
C LEU A 281 25.55 13.65 -10.40
N GLN A 282 26.60 13.54 -11.22
CA GLN A 282 27.88 12.94 -10.80
C GLN A 282 28.58 13.77 -9.71
N LYS A 283 28.49 15.10 -9.77
CA LYS A 283 29.04 15.98 -8.72
C LYS A 283 28.31 15.78 -7.40
N ASN A 284 26.99 15.58 -7.46
CA ASN A 284 26.14 15.59 -6.28
C ASN A 284 25.77 14.20 -5.76
N TRP A 285 26.05 13.12 -6.50
CA TRP A 285 25.67 11.76 -6.12
C TRP A 285 26.88 10.80 -6.19
N PRO A 286 27.48 10.43 -5.03
CA PRO A 286 28.73 9.67 -5.00
C PRO A 286 28.70 8.30 -5.69
N SER A 287 27.54 7.63 -5.76
CA SER A 287 27.42 6.36 -6.50
C SER A 287 27.46 6.54 -8.02
N LEU A 288 27.06 7.71 -8.53
CA LEU A 288 27.11 8.05 -9.96
C LEU A 288 28.50 8.52 -10.40
N SER A 289 29.31 9.11 -9.53
CA SER A 289 30.67 9.55 -9.88
C SER A 289 31.60 8.40 -10.30
N LYS A 290 31.31 7.18 -9.84
CA LYS A 290 32.01 5.94 -10.22
C LYS A 290 31.56 5.36 -11.56
N GLN A 291 30.48 5.89 -12.13
CA GLN A 291 29.89 5.39 -13.37
C GLN A 291 30.41 6.18 -14.57
N ARG A 292 30.74 5.48 -15.66
CA ARG A 292 31.11 6.12 -16.92
C ARG A 292 29.84 6.50 -17.70
N LEU A 293 29.21 7.59 -17.31
CA LEU A 293 28.01 8.12 -17.95
C LEU A 293 28.41 8.88 -19.23
N ARG A 294 27.86 8.49 -20.38
CA ARG A 294 28.13 9.11 -21.68
C ARG A 294 26.90 9.91 -22.15
N PRO A 295 26.97 11.25 -22.19
CA PRO A 295 25.81 12.08 -22.51
C PRO A 295 25.17 11.79 -23.85
N GLU A 296 25.97 11.37 -24.83
CA GLU A 296 25.57 11.06 -26.21
C GLU A 296 24.94 9.68 -26.40
N GLN A 297 24.90 8.85 -25.36
CA GLN A 297 24.36 7.50 -25.43
C GLN A 297 23.03 7.40 -24.70
N ASP A 298 22.10 6.64 -25.27
CA ASP A 298 20.93 6.21 -24.52
C ASP A 298 21.35 5.17 -23.47
N PHE A 299 20.79 5.26 -22.27
CA PHE A 299 20.96 4.21 -21.29
C PHE A 299 19.87 4.18 -20.23
N VAL A 300 19.70 2.99 -19.65
CA VAL A 300 19.00 2.79 -18.37
C VAL A 300 20.02 2.26 -17.36
N LEU A 301 20.21 3.03 -16.30
CA LEU A 301 21.07 2.69 -15.16
C LEU A 301 20.19 2.46 -13.93
N SER A 302 20.37 1.32 -13.27
CA SER A 302 19.78 1.09 -11.95
C SER A 302 20.81 0.51 -11.00
N LEU A 303 20.94 1.09 -9.81
CA LEU A 303 21.94 0.70 -8.82
C LEU A 303 21.42 0.87 -7.40
N THR A 304 22.11 0.24 -6.44
CA THR A 304 21.95 0.48 -5.01
C THR A 304 23.17 1.20 -4.45
N SER A 305 22.96 2.03 -3.44
CA SER A 305 24.02 2.72 -2.70
C SER A 305 23.67 2.79 -1.21
N THR A 306 24.53 3.42 -0.41
CA THR A 306 24.26 3.67 1.01
C THR A 306 23.02 4.54 1.24
N THR A 307 22.63 5.38 0.27
CA THR A 307 21.40 6.19 0.33
C THR A 307 20.18 5.46 -0.23
N GLY A 308 20.32 4.19 -0.61
CA GLY A 308 19.25 3.39 -1.22
C GLY A 308 19.37 3.23 -2.75
N PRO A 309 18.33 2.68 -3.39
CA PRO A 309 18.28 2.46 -4.83
C PRO A 309 18.06 3.76 -5.62
N LEU A 310 18.55 3.78 -6.86
CA LEU A 310 18.40 4.87 -7.81
C LEU A 310 18.17 4.30 -9.21
N ILE A 311 17.31 4.97 -9.99
CA ILE A 311 17.15 4.73 -11.42
C ILE A 311 17.49 6.03 -12.16
N LEU A 312 18.39 5.93 -13.15
CA LEU A 312 18.78 7.02 -14.03
C LEU A 312 18.58 6.58 -15.48
N ILE A 313 17.80 7.34 -16.22
CA ILE A 313 17.48 7.07 -17.62
C ILE A 313 17.94 8.29 -18.43
N ASN A 314 18.74 8.05 -19.46
CA ASN A 314 19.18 9.04 -20.43
C ASN A 314 18.68 8.59 -21.80
N VAL A 315 17.81 9.37 -22.45
CA VAL A 315 17.30 9.02 -23.79
C VAL A 315 17.21 10.24 -24.69
N HIS A 316 17.72 10.13 -25.91
CA HIS A 316 17.62 11.18 -26.94
C HIS A 316 16.30 11.10 -27.71
N ASP A 317 15.62 9.95 -27.66
CA ASP A 317 14.29 9.73 -28.22
C ASP A 317 13.32 9.25 -27.13
N ARG A 318 12.29 10.05 -26.86
CA ARG A 318 11.27 9.78 -25.85
C ARG A 318 10.47 8.51 -26.14
N ALA A 319 10.39 8.05 -27.39
CA ALA A 319 9.73 6.79 -27.74
C ALA A 319 10.38 5.57 -27.07
N LYS A 320 11.65 5.68 -26.64
CA LYS A 320 12.40 4.62 -25.96
C LYS A 320 12.02 4.46 -24.48
N LEU A 321 11.29 5.39 -23.88
CA LEU A 321 10.92 5.33 -22.45
C LEU A 321 10.01 4.14 -22.12
N SER A 322 9.11 3.75 -23.04
CA SER A 322 8.30 2.55 -22.87
C SER A 322 9.14 1.28 -22.84
N ALA A 323 10.15 1.18 -23.71
CA ALA A 323 11.09 0.05 -23.69
C ALA A 323 11.90 0.02 -22.39
N ALA A 324 12.34 1.19 -21.90
CA ALA A 324 13.06 1.31 -20.62
C ALA A 324 12.20 0.83 -19.43
N ALA A 325 10.95 1.27 -19.33
CA ALA A 325 10.04 0.88 -18.27
C ALA A 325 9.74 -0.63 -18.28
N GLN A 326 9.46 -1.20 -19.47
CA GLN A 326 9.23 -2.64 -19.62
C GLN A 326 10.48 -3.47 -19.32
N TYR A 327 11.66 -2.94 -19.67
CA TYR A 327 12.92 -3.61 -19.36
C TYR A 327 13.13 -3.73 -17.85
N LEU A 328 12.95 -2.64 -17.09
CA LEU A 328 13.02 -2.68 -15.62
C LEU A 328 12.02 -3.70 -15.06
N LYS A 329 10.78 -3.72 -15.57
CA LYS A 329 9.75 -4.66 -15.14
C LYS A 329 10.16 -6.12 -15.36
N LYS A 330 10.82 -6.40 -16.50
CA LYS A 330 11.35 -7.73 -16.83
C LYS A 330 12.50 -8.16 -15.92
N GLN A 331 13.36 -7.24 -15.51
CA GLN A 331 14.50 -7.54 -14.62
C GLN A 331 14.08 -7.90 -13.20
N LYS A 332 12.88 -7.48 -12.78
CA LYS A 332 12.25 -7.69 -11.46
C LYS A 332 13.00 -7.05 -10.28
N VAL A 333 14.31 -7.20 -10.19
CA VAL A 333 15.14 -6.73 -9.07
C VAL A 333 16.37 -5.94 -9.55
N ILE A 334 16.81 -4.98 -8.74
CA ILE A 334 18.14 -4.35 -8.85
C ILE A 334 19.16 -5.31 -8.27
N GLN A 335 20.19 -5.68 -9.05
CA GLN A 335 21.29 -6.50 -8.55
C GLN A 335 22.30 -5.62 -7.79
N PRO A 336 22.45 -5.75 -6.45
CA PRO A 336 23.24 -4.79 -5.66
C PRO A 336 24.71 -4.69 -6.04
N LYS A 337 25.26 -5.78 -6.59
CA LYS A 337 26.68 -5.90 -6.98
C LYS A 337 26.92 -5.68 -8.47
N GLN A 338 25.86 -5.55 -9.26
CA GLN A 338 25.95 -5.40 -10.71
C GLN A 338 24.91 -4.35 -11.13
N PRO A 339 25.32 -3.08 -11.27
CA PRO A 339 24.43 -2.05 -11.79
C PRO A 339 23.83 -2.53 -13.12
N LEU A 340 22.51 -2.38 -13.24
CA LEU A 340 21.83 -2.66 -14.49
C LEU A 340 22.27 -1.60 -15.50
N TRP A 341 22.79 -2.04 -16.64
CA TRP A 341 23.18 -1.19 -17.76
C TRP A 341 22.57 -1.74 -19.03
N VAL A 342 21.81 -0.91 -19.73
CA VAL A 342 21.35 -1.17 -21.10
C VAL A 342 21.63 0.05 -21.93
N MET A 343 22.19 -0.15 -23.12
CA MET A 343 22.36 0.85 -24.17
C MET A 343 21.21 0.75 -25.17
#